data_AF-F2BBW7-F1
#
_entry.id   AF-F2BBW7-F1
#
_cell.length_a   1.000
_cell.length_b   1.000
_cell.length_c   1.000
_cell.angle_alpha   90.00
_cell.angle_beta   90.00
_cell.angle_gamma   90.00
#
_symmetry.space_group_name_H-M   'P 1'
#
loop_
_entity.id
_entity.type
_entity.pdbx_description
1 polymer ?
#
loop_
_entity_poly.entity_id
_entity_poly.type
_entity_poly.pdbx_seq_one_letter_code
_entity_poly.pdbx_strand_id
1 'polypeptide(L)'
;MHKFIYKQAKENALSSGMGCFMKGTLVETEEGWTPIDELKVGDWVMSRPENGIGEAVPKRVVNTFRYEDKKVVMLRFSQFPERNRGEGDWLPPPTTRSACTAW
;
A
#
# COMPACT_ATOMS: atom_id res chain seq x y z
N MET A 1 22.14 -3.30 -32.22
CA MET A 1 22.71 -4.04 -31.07
C MET A 1 22.56 -3.29 -29.73
N HIS A 2 22.69 -1.96 -29.69
CA HIS A 2 22.59 -1.16 -28.44
C HIS A 2 21.17 -1.07 -27.83
N LYS A 3 20.11 -1.08 -28.65
CA LYS A 3 18.71 -0.97 -28.17
C LYS A 3 18.19 -2.22 -27.46
N PHE A 4 18.69 -3.41 -27.81
CA PHE A 4 18.28 -4.68 -27.19
C PHE A 4 18.87 -4.83 -25.78
N ILE A 5 20.14 -4.47 -25.60
CA ILE A 5 20.82 -4.51 -24.30
C ILE A 5 20.12 -3.55 -23.31
N TYR A 6 19.72 -2.36 -23.77
CA TYR A 6 19.02 -1.39 -22.92
C TYR A 6 17.62 -1.84 -22.50
N LYS A 7 16.88 -2.50 -23.41
CA LYS A 7 15.56 -3.07 -23.12
C LYS A 7 15.66 -4.22 -22.12
N GLN A 8 16.61 -5.13 -22.34
CA GLN A 8 16.88 -6.26 -21.46
C GLN A 8 17.35 -5.80 -20.08
N ALA A 9 18.21 -4.78 -19.99
CA ALA A 9 18.69 -4.23 -18.72
C ALA A 9 17.57 -3.56 -17.91
N LYS A 10 16.64 -2.85 -18.56
CA LYS A 10 15.46 -2.26 -17.90
C LYS A 10 14.54 -3.34 -17.36
N GLU A 11 14.26 -4.38 -18.14
CA GLU A 11 13.44 -5.53 -17.74
C GLU A 11 14.10 -6.33 -16.59
N ASN A 12 15.43 -6.49 -16.61
CA ASN A 12 16.18 -7.22 -15.58
C ASN A 12 16.36 -6.45 -14.26
N ALA A 13 16.48 -5.11 -14.30
CA ALA A 13 16.55 -4.28 -13.09
C ALA A 13 15.20 -4.24 -12.34
N LEU A 14 14.09 -4.39 -13.06
CA LEU A 14 12.76 -4.56 -12.48
C LEU A 14 12.53 -5.98 -11.92
N SER A 15 13.22 -6.98 -12.50
CA SER A 15 12.99 -8.41 -12.23
C SER A 15 13.51 -8.90 -10.87
N SER A 16 14.41 -8.20 -10.19
CA SER A 16 15.20 -8.79 -9.09
C SER A 16 14.94 -8.21 -7.69
N GLY A 17 14.13 -7.16 -7.54
CA GLY A 17 13.91 -6.55 -6.21
C GLY A 17 12.54 -5.94 -5.92
N MET A 18 11.66 -5.77 -6.90
CA MET A 18 10.34 -5.17 -6.68
C MET A 18 9.28 -6.26 -6.50
N GLY A 19 8.72 -6.37 -5.30
CA GLY A 19 7.52 -7.17 -5.05
C GLY A 19 6.33 -6.67 -5.89
N CYS A 20 5.33 -7.53 -6.08
CA CYS A 20 4.09 -7.21 -6.78
C CYS A 20 2.88 -7.56 -5.89
N PHE A 21 1.72 -6.99 -6.20
CA PHE A 21 0.48 -7.33 -5.52
C PHE A 21 -0.19 -8.56 -6.16
N MET A 22 -1.00 -9.25 -5.36
CA MET A 22 -1.82 -10.36 -5.84
C MET A 22 -2.91 -9.84 -6.79
N LYS A 23 -3.30 -10.66 -7.77
CA LYS A 23 -4.46 -10.38 -8.63
C LYS A 23 -5.71 -10.07 -7.80
N GLY A 24 -6.55 -9.13 -8.26
CA GLY A 24 -7.74 -8.71 -7.54
C GLY A 24 -7.50 -7.71 -6.40
N THR A 25 -6.25 -7.30 -6.16
CA THR A 25 -5.97 -6.21 -5.22
C THR A 25 -6.65 -4.94 -5.71
N LEU A 26 -7.49 -4.33 -4.87
CA LEU A 26 -8.27 -3.15 -5.23
C LEU A 26 -7.41 -1.89 -5.15
N VAL A 27 -7.60 -1.03 -6.15
CA VAL A 27 -6.98 0.30 -6.25
C VAL A 27 -8.10 1.33 -6.31
N GLU A 28 -7.94 2.43 -5.58
CA GLU A 28 -8.87 3.54 -5.58
C GLU A 28 -8.73 4.33 -6.88
N THR A 29 -9.83 4.54 -7.58
CA THR A 29 -9.98 5.31 -8.82
C THR A 29 -11.06 6.38 -8.63
N GLU A 30 -11.22 7.29 -9.58
CA GLU A 30 -12.26 8.33 -9.50
C GLU A 30 -13.68 7.74 -9.48
N GLU A 31 -13.87 6.56 -10.08
CA GLU A 31 -15.15 5.85 -10.17
C GLU A 31 -15.39 4.88 -9.01
N GLY A 32 -14.40 4.66 -8.14
CA GLY A 32 -14.49 3.79 -6.97
C GLY A 32 -13.30 2.84 -6.82
N TRP A 33 -13.56 1.54 -6.63
CA TRP A 33 -12.52 0.53 -6.44
C TRP A 33 -12.40 -0.35 -7.68
N THR A 34 -11.21 -0.38 -8.28
CA THR A 34 -10.91 -1.17 -9.48
C THR A 34 -9.82 -2.19 -9.17
N PRO A 35 -9.96 -3.46 -9.60
CA PRO A 35 -8.89 -4.44 -9.49
C PRO A 35 -7.63 -4.02 -10.24
N ILE A 36 -6.45 -4.21 -9.64
CA ILE A 36 -5.16 -3.80 -10.22
C ILE A 36 -4.86 -4.47 -11.56
N ASP A 37 -5.41 -5.65 -11.82
CA ASP A 37 -5.24 -6.40 -13.06
C ASP A 37 -6.13 -5.93 -14.22
N GLU A 38 -7.12 -5.08 -13.95
CA GLU A 38 -7.95 -4.44 -14.97
C GLU A 38 -7.41 -3.07 -15.40
N LEU A 39 -6.55 -2.45 -14.58
CA LEU A 39 -5.94 -1.14 -14.84
C LEU A 39 -4.93 -1.17 -15.98
N LYS A 40 -4.93 -0.10 -16.78
CA LYS A 40 -4.09 0.09 -17.96
C LYS A 40 -3.32 1.40 -17.87
N VAL A 41 -2.27 1.49 -18.68
CA VAL A 41 -1.52 2.74 -18.86
C VAL A 41 -2.46 3.82 -19.38
N GLY A 42 -2.48 4.96 -18.70
CA GLY A 42 -3.36 6.08 -19.00
C GLY A 42 -4.57 6.21 -18.08
N ASP A 43 -4.94 5.15 -17.36
CA ASP A 43 -6.04 5.18 -16.39
C ASP A 43 -5.69 6.10 -15.21
N TRP A 44 -6.72 6.65 -14.58
CA TRP A 44 -6.60 7.51 -13.40
C TRP A 44 -6.73 6.70 -12.12
N VAL A 45 -5.76 6.88 -11.23
CA VAL A 45 -5.74 6.28 -9.89
C VAL A 45 -5.57 7.36 -8.84
N MET A 46 -6.21 7.17 -7.69
CA MET A 46 -6.10 8.09 -6.56
C MET A 46 -4.80 7.79 -5.79
N SER A 47 -3.90 8.76 -5.76
CA SER A 47 -2.57 8.63 -5.13
C SER A 47 -2.45 9.58 -3.96
N ARG A 48 -2.06 9.04 -2.79
CA ARG A 48 -1.75 9.84 -1.60
C ARG A 48 -0.27 10.29 -1.58
N PRO A 49 0.05 11.43 -0.95
CA PRO A 49 1.42 11.84 -0.67
C PRO A 49 2.19 10.78 0.13
N GLU A 50 3.49 10.62 -0.17
CA GLU A 50 4.36 9.61 0.47
C GLU A 50 4.52 9.82 1.99
N ASN A 51 4.54 11.09 2.42
CA ASN A 51 4.59 11.45 3.84
C ASN A 51 3.32 11.07 4.61
N GLY A 52 2.28 10.56 3.93
CA GLY A 52 0.99 10.18 4.52
C GLY A 52 0.14 11.37 4.97
N ILE A 53 0.55 12.60 4.67
CA ILE A 53 -0.13 13.83 5.08
C ILE A 53 -0.71 14.49 3.81
N GLY A 54 -2.02 14.43 3.67
CA GLY A 54 -2.76 15.05 2.57
C GLY A 54 -3.82 14.14 1.95
N GLU A 55 -4.62 14.71 1.06
CA GLU A 55 -5.70 14.01 0.36
C GLU A 55 -5.18 13.18 -0.82
N ALA A 56 -5.99 12.22 -1.27
CA ALA A 56 -5.69 11.47 -2.47
C ALA A 56 -5.93 12.33 -3.71
N VAL A 57 -4.95 12.37 -4.62
CA VAL A 57 -4.97 13.18 -5.84
C VAL A 57 -4.93 12.25 -7.05
N PRO A 58 -5.74 12.50 -8.10
CA PRO A 58 -5.74 11.68 -9.31
C PRO A 58 -4.40 11.77 -10.04
N LYS A 59 -3.82 10.61 -10.38
CA LYS A 59 -2.61 10.48 -11.18
C LYS A 59 -2.78 9.42 -12.26
N ARG A 60 -2.08 9.58 -13.38
CA ARG A 60 -2.10 8.61 -14.47
C ARG A 60 -1.16 7.45 -14.22
N VAL A 61 -1.63 6.24 -14.52
CA VAL A 61 -0.78 5.07 -14.62
C VAL A 61 0.18 5.23 -15.80
N VAL A 62 1.49 5.27 -15.50
CA VAL A 62 2.53 5.45 -16.52
C VAL A 62 3.11 4.12 -17.04
N ASN A 63 2.98 3.05 -16.26
CA ASN A 63 3.49 1.74 -16.61
C ASN A 63 2.76 0.65 -15.80
N THR A 64 2.68 -0.54 -16.37
CA THR A 64 2.12 -1.72 -15.69
C THR A 64 3.12 -2.87 -15.75
N PHE A 65 3.09 -3.73 -14.73
CA PHE A 65 3.95 -4.91 -14.63
C PHE A 65 3.09 -6.13 -14.31
N ARG A 66 3.39 -7.25 -14.95
CA ARG A 66 2.73 -8.53 -14.68
C ARG A 66 3.79 -9.60 -14.44
N TYR A 67 3.60 -10.37 -13.38
CA TYR A 67 4.42 -11.52 -13.06
C TYR A 67 3.54 -12.77 -13.07
N GLU A 68 4.15 -13.92 -13.39
CA GLU A 68 3.55 -15.23 -13.12
C GLU A 68 3.41 -15.47 -11.61
N ASP A 69 2.72 -16.55 -11.25
CA ASP A 69 2.50 -16.92 -9.86
C ASP A 69 3.81 -17.06 -9.09
N LYS A 70 3.91 -16.32 -7.98
CA LYS A 70 5.04 -16.27 -7.06
C LYS A 70 4.53 -16.41 -5.63
N LYS A 71 5.42 -16.67 -4.68
CA LYS A 71 5.07 -16.71 -3.26
C LYS A 71 4.49 -15.35 -2.83
N VAL A 72 3.30 -15.37 -2.24
CA VAL A 72 2.60 -14.18 -1.72
C VAL A 72 2.68 -14.20 -0.19
N VAL A 73 2.89 -13.03 0.41
CA VAL A 73 2.83 -12.84 1.87
C VAL A 73 1.59 -12.02 2.20
N MET A 74 0.78 -12.50 3.14
CA MET A 74 -0.40 -11.77 3.62
C MET A 74 -0.02 -10.89 4.81
N LEU A 75 -0.11 -9.57 4.62
CA LEU A 75 0.04 -8.59 5.69
C LEU A 75 -1.34 -8.27 6.27
N ARG A 76 -1.47 -8.30 7.60
CA ARG A 76 -2.67 -7.87 8.31
C ARG A 76 -2.31 -6.67 9.16
N PHE A 77 -3.04 -5.58 8.98
CA PHE A 77 -2.88 -4.36 9.76
C PHE A 77 -4.08 -4.20 10.69
N SER A 78 -3.82 -3.94 11.95
CA SER A 78 -4.82 -3.44 12.90
C SER A 78 -4.73 -1.92 12.91
N GLN A 79 -5.82 -1.24 12.59
CA GLN A 79 -5.89 0.22 12.71
C GLN A 79 -5.84 0.55 14.21
N PHE A 80 -4.73 1.14 14.67
CA PHE A 80 -4.71 1.72 16.00
C PHE A 80 -5.61 2.95 15.98
N PRO A 81 -6.49 3.15 16.99
CA PRO A 81 -7.37 4.30 17.03
C PRO A 81 -6.53 5.58 16.92
N GLU A 82 -7.03 6.55 16.16
CA GLU A 82 -6.41 7.86 16.03
C GLU A 82 -6.15 8.43 17.43
N ARG A 83 -4.87 8.67 17.76
CA ARG A 83 -4.54 9.54 18.88
C ARG A 83 -5.02 10.93 18.51
N ASN A 84 -6.23 11.28 18.94
CA ASN A 84 -6.71 12.65 18.99
C ASN A 84 -5.69 13.46 19.80
N ARG A 85 -4.73 14.10 19.12
CA ARG A 85 -3.91 15.16 19.73
C ARG A 85 -4.76 16.42 19.71
N GLY A 86 -5.75 16.44 20.60
CA GLY A 86 -6.57 17.59 20.94
C GLY A 86 -6.68 17.64 22.46
N GLU A 87 -5.77 18.41 23.06
CA GLU A 87 -5.97 19.22 24.26
C GLU A 87 -6.51 18.56 25.55
N GLY A 88 -5.59 18.27 26.48
CA GLY A 88 -5.81 18.41 27.92
C GLY A 88 -6.61 17.32 28.65
N ASP A 89 -5.95 16.22 29.04
CA ASP A 89 -5.90 15.80 30.46
C ASP A 89 -4.89 14.64 30.60
N TRP A 90 -3.81 14.85 31.35
CA TRP A 90 -2.94 13.76 31.78
C TRP A 90 -3.58 13.07 32.98
N LEU A 91 -4.67 12.35 32.76
CA LEU A 91 -5.10 11.33 33.71
C LEU A 91 -4.45 10.00 33.28
N PRO A 92 -3.58 9.39 34.10
CA PRO A 92 -3.15 8.02 33.83
C PRO A 92 -4.40 7.14 33.73
N PRO A 93 -4.39 6.09 32.87
CA PRO A 93 -5.52 5.18 32.79
C PRO A 93 -5.86 4.68 34.19
N PRO A 94 -7.14 4.58 34.56
CA PRO A 94 -7.51 4.02 35.85
C PRO A 94 -6.88 2.65 35.93
N THR A 95 -5.92 2.51 36.84
CA THR A 95 -5.25 1.24 37.14
C THR A 95 -6.37 0.22 37.28
N THR A 96 -6.51 -0.67 36.30
CA THR A 96 -7.45 -1.79 36.39
C THR A 96 -6.91 -2.70 37.47
N ARG A 97 -7.24 -2.35 38.71
CA ARG A 97 -7.08 -3.20 39.87
C ARG A 97 -8.19 -4.25 39.76
N SER A 98 -7.96 -5.26 38.93
CA SER A 98 -8.68 -6.52 39.05
C SER A 98 -7.69 -7.65 38.90
N ALA A 99 -7.51 -8.30 40.04
CA ALA A 99 -6.54 -9.33 40.32
C ALA A 99 -6.79 -10.58 39.49
N CYS A 100 -5.73 -11.11 38.89
CA CYS A 100 -5.58 -12.52 38.52
C CYS A 100 -4.08 -12.85 38.37
N THR A 101 -3.39 -12.95 39.50
CA THR A 101 -2.23 -13.83 39.73
C THR A 101 -2.60 -14.53 41.03
N ALA A 102 -3.00 -15.80 41.05
CA ALA A 102 -2.18 -16.99 40.82
C ALA A 102 -0.86 -16.89 41.60
N TRP A 103 -0.92 -17.40 42.84
CA TRP A 103 0.15 -17.71 43.81
C TRP A 103 0.67 -16.55 44.65
#